data_AF-A0A497R2B8-F1
#
_entry.id   AF-A0A497R2B8-F1
#
_cell.length_a   1.000
_cell.length_b   1.000
_cell.length_c   1.000
_cell.angle_alpha   90.00
_cell.angle_beta   90.00
_cell.angle_gamma   90.00
#
_symmetry.space_group_name_H-M   'P 1'
#
loop_
_entity.id
_entity.type
_entity.pdbx_description
1 polymer ?
#
loop_
_entity_poly.entity_id
_entity_poly.type
_entity_poly.pdbx_seq_one_letter_code
_entity_poly.pdbx_strand_id
1 'polypeptide(L)'
;MATSDTARLYIDQGYGRKISKEEAIQYLKKNEEEGLIFQISNSQEMIFVCSCCTCCCAGLVALKQMPNPADFTSSNYQAVINEELCGGCGACVERCQMDAITLESNFAVIIQKRC
;
A
#
# COMPACT_ATOMS: atom_id res chain seq x y z
N MET A 1 -10.48 -5.80 -3.86
CA MET A 1 -11.40 -6.84 -3.36
C MET A 1 -12.49 -6.17 -2.53
N ALA A 2 -13.73 -6.63 -2.65
CA ALA A 2 -14.86 -6.12 -1.88
C ALA A 2 -15.42 -7.22 -0.96
N THR A 3 -16.07 -6.82 0.11
CA THR A 3 -16.70 -7.70 1.11
C THR A 3 -18.15 -7.28 1.37
N SER A 4 -18.90 -8.11 2.08
CA SER A 4 -20.28 -7.84 2.52
C SER A 4 -21.21 -7.40 1.37
N ASP A 5 -22.06 -6.40 1.56
CA ASP A 5 -23.04 -5.97 0.55
C ASP A 5 -22.40 -5.37 -0.71
N THR A 6 -21.20 -4.78 -0.59
CA THR A 6 -20.47 -4.29 -1.76
C THR A 6 -20.03 -5.43 -2.66
N ALA A 7 -19.60 -6.57 -2.07
CA ALA A 7 -19.27 -7.76 -2.86
C ALA A 7 -20.48 -8.33 -3.60
N ARG A 8 -21.65 -8.35 -2.96
CA ARG A 8 -22.91 -8.81 -3.59
C ARG A 8 -23.25 -7.95 -4.79
N LEU A 9 -23.25 -6.62 -4.61
CA LEU A 9 -23.48 -5.68 -5.69
C LEU A 9 -22.53 -5.92 -6.88
N TYR A 10 -21.24 -6.12 -6.62
CA TYR A 10 -20.25 -6.32 -7.69
C TYR A 10 -20.48 -7.63 -8.46
N ILE A 11 -20.92 -8.68 -7.78
CA ILE A 11 -21.27 -9.96 -8.42
C ILE A 11 -22.55 -9.81 -9.24
N ASP A 12 -23.58 -9.18 -8.67
CA ASP A 12 -24.89 -8.99 -9.33
C ASP A 12 -24.79 -8.13 -10.59
N GLN A 13 -23.90 -7.13 -10.58
CA GLN A 13 -23.62 -6.27 -11.74
C GLN A 13 -22.63 -6.90 -12.74
N GLY A 14 -22.05 -8.06 -12.45
CA GLY A 14 -21.06 -8.71 -13.31
C GLY A 14 -19.67 -8.05 -13.32
N TYR A 15 -19.38 -7.17 -12.35
CA TYR A 15 -18.08 -6.52 -12.19
C TYR A 15 -17.05 -7.38 -11.47
N GLY A 16 -17.47 -8.46 -10.83
CA GLY A 16 -16.58 -9.34 -10.09
C GLY A 16 -17.11 -10.75 -9.96
N ARG A 17 -16.30 -11.60 -9.34
CA ARG A 17 -16.66 -12.98 -8.99
C ARG A 17 -16.34 -13.26 -7.54
N LYS A 18 -17.01 -14.27 -7.00
CA LYS A 18 -16.65 -14.83 -5.69
C LYS A 18 -15.29 -15.52 -5.79
N ILE A 19 -14.47 -15.34 -4.76
CA ILE A 19 -13.17 -15.98 -4.58
C ILE A 19 -13.12 -16.68 -3.23
N SER A 20 -12.25 -17.68 -3.09
CA SER A 20 -12.01 -18.31 -1.79
C SER A 20 -11.14 -17.41 -0.90
N LYS A 21 -11.08 -17.72 0.40
CA LYS A 21 -10.19 -17.01 1.33
C LYS A 21 -8.73 -17.20 0.95
N GLU A 22 -8.37 -18.43 0.57
CA GLU A 22 -7.01 -18.81 0.16
C GLU A 22 -6.62 -18.03 -1.09
N GLU A 23 -7.51 -17.97 -2.07
CA GLU A 23 -7.32 -17.19 -3.29
C GLU A 23 -7.14 -15.69 -3.01
N ALA A 24 -7.96 -15.12 -2.12
CA ALA A 24 -7.82 -13.73 -1.69
C ALA A 24 -6.43 -13.45 -1.07
N ILE A 25 -5.94 -14.36 -0.22
CA ILE A 25 -4.61 -14.25 0.39
C ILE A 25 -3.51 -14.34 -0.68
N GLN A 26 -3.64 -15.22 -1.69
CA GLN A 26 -2.66 -15.31 -2.78
C GLN A 26 -2.60 -14.01 -3.58
N TYR A 27 -3.74 -13.39 -3.88
CA TYR A 27 -3.77 -12.08 -4.55
C TYR A 27 -3.10 -11.00 -3.70
N LEU A 28 -3.35 -10.96 -2.39
CA LEU A 28 -2.70 -9.99 -1.50
C LEU A 28 -1.18 -10.16 -1.49
N LYS A 29 -0.68 -11.40 -1.39
CA LYS A 29 0.76 -11.66 -1.45
C LYS A 29 1.39 -11.20 -2.75
N LYS A 30 0.75 -11.53 -3.88
CA LYS A 30 1.20 -11.07 -5.20
C LYS A 30 1.23 -9.54 -5.28
N ASN A 31 0.17 -8.88 -4.80
CA ASN A 31 0.09 -7.42 -4.81
C ASN A 31 1.15 -6.78 -3.91
N GLU A 32 1.43 -7.40 -2.75
CA GLU A 32 2.53 -6.99 -1.87
C GLU A 32 3.88 -7.14 -2.57
N GLU A 33 4.15 -8.28 -3.24
CA GLU A 33 5.38 -8.52 -4.01
C GLU A 33 5.58 -7.48 -5.12
N GLU A 34 4.51 -7.12 -5.83
CA GLU A 34 4.49 -6.06 -6.85
C GLU A 34 4.64 -4.64 -6.26
N GLY A 35 4.60 -4.49 -4.93
CA GLY A 35 4.80 -3.22 -4.25
C GLY A 35 3.58 -2.31 -4.25
N LEU A 36 2.38 -2.85 -4.46
CA LEU A 36 1.12 -2.10 -4.42
C LEU A 36 0.81 -1.63 -3.00
N ILE A 37 0.24 -0.43 -2.88
CA ILE A 37 -0.18 0.15 -1.60
C ILE A 37 -1.56 -0.39 -1.26
N PHE A 38 -1.70 -0.96 -0.05
CA PHE A 38 -3.00 -1.37 0.48
C PHE A 38 -3.77 -0.20 1.05
N GLN A 39 -4.96 0.02 0.50
CA GLN A 39 -5.94 0.95 1.05
C GLN A 39 -7.12 0.12 1.54
N ILE A 40 -7.33 0.13 2.85
CA ILE A 40 -8.35 -0.68 3.53
C ILE A 40 -9.41 0.23 4.15
N SER A 41 -10.64 -0.27 4.21
CA SER A 41 -11.64 0.30 5.12
C SER A 41 -11.21 0.03 6.56
N ASN A 42 -10.75 1.05 7.28
CA ASN A 42 -10.34 0.95 8.68
C ASN A 42 -11.57 0.95 9.62
N SER A 43 -12.39 -0.08 9.51
CA SER A 43 -13.62 -0.30 10.28
C SER A 43 -13.68 -1.76 10.75
N GLN A 44 -14.45 -2.04 11.82
CA GLN A 44 -14.63 -3.42 12.32
C GLN A 44 -15.19 -4.33 11.23
N GLU A 45 -16.16 -3.81 10.48
CA GLU A 45 -16.66 -4.44 9.26
C GLU A 45 -15.86 -3.91 8.07
N MET A 46 -15.00 -4.75 7.52
CA MET A 46 -14.25 -4.42 6.31
C MET A 46 -15.22 -4.39 5.12
N ILE A 47 -15.11 -3.38 4.25
CA ILE A 47 -15.92 -3.20 3.03
C ILE A 47 -15.08 -3.48 1.78
N PHE A 48 -13.80 -3.11 1.81
CA PHE A 48 -12.88 -3.35 0.72
C PHE A 48 -11.42 -3.43 1.17
N VAL A 49 -10.64 -4.09 0.33
CA VAL A 49 -9.18 -4.00 0.29
C VAL A 49 -8.77 -3.64 -1.13
N CYS A 50 -8.26 -2.43 -1.32
CA CYS A 50 -7.70 -1.98 -2.58
C CYS A 50 -6.19 -2.18 -2.58
N SER A 51 -5.64 -2.59 -3.70
CA SER A 51 -4.20 -2.69 -3.93
C SER A 51 -3.89 -1.83 -5.15
N CYS A 52 -3.34 -0.64 -4.93
CA CYS A 52 -3.19 0.36 -5.97
C CYS A 52 -1.75 0.88 -6.07
N CYS A 53 -1.41 1.45 -7.22
CA CYS A 53 -0.22 2.27 -7.39
C CYS A 53 -0.56 3.75 -7.51
N THR A 54 0.46 4.58 -7.34
CA THR A 54 0.44 6.03 -7.60
C THR A 54 0.36 6.37 -9.10
N CYS A 55 0.29 5.35 -9.96
CA CYS A 55 0.15 5.45 -11.41
C CYS A 55 -1.18 6.08 -11.88
N CYS A 56 -2.30 5.74 -11.22
CA CYS A 56 -3.65 6.14 -11.66
C CYS A 56 -4.68 6.27 -10.53
N CYS A 57 -4.38 5.80 -9.31
CA CYS A 57 -5.29 5.97 -8.18
C CYS A 57 -5.32 7.44 -7.76
N ALA A 58 -6.43 8.13 -8.03
CA ALA A 58 -6.58 9.56 -7.72
C ALA A 58 -6.28 9.88 -6.24
N GLY A 59 -6.69 9.01 -5.32
CA GLY A 59 -6.41 9.19 -3.89
C GLY A 59 -4.91 9.11 -3.56
N LEU A 60 -4.20 8.11 -4.09
CA LEU A 60 -2.76 7.98 -3.86
C LEU A 60 -1.95 9.05 -4.57
N VAL A 61 -2.35 9.43 -5.79
CA VAL A 61 -1.75 10.55 -6.52
C VAL A 61 -1.89 11.84 -5.71
N ALA A 62 -3.10 12.16 -5.24
CA ALA A 62 -3.35 13.35 -4.45
C ALA A 62 -2.54 13.34 -3.14
N LEU A 63 -2.51 12.20 -2.44
CA LEU A 63 -1.75 12.04 -1.21
C LEU A 63 -0.25 12.26 -1.47
N LYS A 64 0.33 11.65 -2.50
CA LYS A 64 1.77 11.77 -2.84
C LYS A 64 2.21 13.22 -3.07
N GLN A 65 1.33 14.05 -3.63
CA GLN A 65 1.59 15.47 -3.91
C GLN A 65 1.55 16.37 -2.67
N MET A 66 1.07 15.86 -1.53
CA MET A 66 1.10 16.61 -0.29
C MET A 66 2.55 16.76 0.22
N PRO A 67 2.88 17.86 0.90
CA PRO A 67 4.21 18.02 1.50
C PRO A 67 4.47 16.96 2.59
N ASN A 68 3.45 16.68 3.41
CA ASN A 68 3.51 15.74 4.54
C ASN A 68 2.34 14.73 4.49
N PRO A 69 2.32 13.76 3.56
CA PRO A 69 1.20 12.83 3.44
C PRO A 69 0.95 12.00 4.69
N ALA A 70 1.98 11.71 5.49
CA ALA A 70 1.86 10.93 6.72
C ALA A 70 0.89 11.57 7.73
N ASP A 71 0.72 12.91 7.70
CA ASP A 71 -0.20 13.62 8.60
C ASP A 71 -1.69 13.35 8.27
N PHE A 72 -1.98 12.75 7.11
CA PHE A 72 -3.34 12.44 6.63
C PHE A 72 -3.65 10.95 6.59
N THR A 73 -2.70 10.10 7.00
CA THR A 73 -2.85 8.65 7.00
C THR A 73 -2.51 8.08 8.35
N SER A 74 -3.13 6.95 8.70
CA SER A 74 -2.80 6.22 9.91
C SER A 74 -2.53 4.76 9.59
N SER A 75 -1.43 4.25 10.12
CA SER A 75 -1.01 2.85 10.01
C SER A 75 -0.52 2.40 11.38
N ASN A 76 -0.83 1.14 11.72
CA ASN A 76 -0.26 0.48 12.91
C ASN A 76 1.18 -0.01 12.67
N TYR A 77 1.68 0.13 11.46
CA TYR A 77 2.99 -0.33 11.03
C TYR A 77 3.76 0.82 10.38
N GLN A 78 5.05 0.91 10.70
CA GLN A 78 5.99 1.85 10.09
C GLN A 78 7.18 1.07 9.53
N ALA A 79 7.71 1.55 8.41
CA ALA A 79 8.96 1.02 7.87
C ALA A 79 10.12 1.36 8.80
N VAL A 80 11.07 0.42 8.95
CA VAL A 80 12.28 0.59 9.74
C VAL A 80 13.45 0.07 8.93
N ILE A 81 14.52 0.86 8.85
CA ILE A 81 15.79 0.43 8.26
C ILE A 81 16.64 -0.18 9.37
N ASN A 82 17.11 -1.40 9.15
CA ASN A 82 18.19 -1.96 9.97
C ASN A 82 19.53 -1.52 9.38
N GLU A 83 20.18 -0.57 10.03
CA GLU A 83 21.44 0.03 9.57
C GLU A 83 22.59 -1.00 9.49
N GLU A 84 22.63 -1.98 10.40
CA GLU A 84 23.67 -3.02 10.42
C GLU A 84 23.59 -3.95 9.21
N LEU A 85 22.38 -4.10 8.63
CA LEU A 85 22.13 -4.93 7.46
C LEU A 85 22.04 -4.12 6.16
N CYS A 86 22.05 -2.78 6.25
CA CYS A 86 21.85 -1.92 5.09
C CYS A 86 23.15 -1.86 4.27
N GLY A 87 23.15 -2.53 3.11
CA GLY A 87 24.26 -2.48 2.15
C GLY A 87 24.20 -1.32 1.14
N GLY A 88 23.25 -0.38 1.28
CA GLY A 88 23.16 0.79 0.40
C GLY A 88 22.68 0.53 -1.04
N CYS A 89 22.01 -0.60 -1.31
CA CYS A 89 21.66 -1.00 -2.68
C CYS A 89 20.56 -0.15 -3.34
N GLY A 90 19.80 0.64 -2.58
CA GLY A 90 18.75 1.52 -3.11
C GLY A 90 17.45 0.85 -3.56
N ALA A 91 17.33 -0.48 -3.51
CA ALA A 91 16.11 -1.18 -3.95
C ALA A 91 14.84 -0.72 -3.21
N CYS A 92 14.96 -0.31 -1.94
CA CYS A 92 13.85 0.25 -1.16
C CYS A 92 13.41 1.64 -1.65
N VAL A 93 14.33 2.44 -2.20
CA VAL A 93 14.03 3.76 -2.78
C VAL A 93 13.16 3.58 -4.03
N GLU A 94 13.56 2.68 -4.94
CA GLU A 94 12.79 2.38 -6.15
C GLU A 94 11.41 1.79 -5.84
N ARG A 95 11.32 0.98 -4.77
CA ARG A 95 10.06 0.36 -4.35
C ARG A 95 9.11 1.33 -3.66
N CYS A 96 9.61 2.37 -3.01
CA CYS A 96 8.78 3.30 -2.23
C CYS A 96 8.04 4.27 -3.15
N GLN A 97 6.78 3.97 -3.45
CA GLN A 97 5.95 4.82 -4.31
C GLN A 97 5.64 6.22 -3.72
N MET A 98 5.85 6.44 -2.42
CA MET A 98 5.58 7.72 -1.74
C MET A 98 6.81 8.64 -1.65
N ASP A 99 7.95 8.22 -2.20
CA ASP A 99 9.24 8.92 -2.10
C ASP A 99 9.63 9.18 -0.63
N ALA A 100 9.32 8.22 0.24
CA ALA A 100 9.57 8.31 1.68
C ALA A 100 10.93 7.73 2.09
N ILE A 101 11.70 7.18 1.16
CA ILE A 101 13.02 6.60 1.41
C ILE A 101 14.04 7.25 0.49
N THR A 102 15.17 7.68 1.05
CA THR A 102 16.32 8.23 0.32
C THR A 102 17.58 7.44 0.63
N LEU A 103 18.64 7.64 -0.15
CA LEU A 103 19.98 7.16 0.17
C LEU A 103 20.85 8.35 0.62
N GLU A 104 21.40 8.25 1.82
CA GLU A 104 22.34 9.22 2.39
C GLU A 104 23.62 8.49 2.77
N SER A 105 24.76 8.89 2.21
CA SER A 105 26.07 8.27 2.49
C SER A 105 26.08 6.73 2.38
N ASN A 106 25.35 6.19 1.40
CA ASN A 106 25.13 4.75 1.17
C ASN A 106 24.25 4.03 2.20
N PHE A 107 23.47 4.74 3.01
CA PHE A 107 22.46 4.16 3.90
C PHE A 107 21.06 4.62 3.51
N ALA A 108 20.08 3.72 3.64
CA ALA A 108 18.68 4.07 3.42
C ALA A 108 18.17 4.88 4.62
N VAL A 109 17.52 6.01 4.36
CA VAL A 109 16.94 6.90 5.37
C VAL A 109 15.45 7.08 5.08
N ILE A 110 14.62 7.03 6.13
CA ILE A 110 13.16 7.20 6.01
C ILE A 110 12.77 8.63 6.38
N ILE A 111 12.11 9.32 5.45
CA ILE A 111 11.47 10.60 5.67
C ILE A 111 10.11 10.35 6.32
N GLN A 112 10.04 10.40 7.66
CA GLN A 112 8.84 10.05 8.42
C GLN A 112 7.59 10.85 8.03
N LYS A 113 7.76 12.10 7.60
CA LYS A 113 6.63 12.93 7.12
C LYS A 113 6.00 12.45 5.81
N ARG A 114 6.67 11.53 5.11
CA ARG A 114 6.20 10.91 3.87
C ARG A 114 5.83 9.43 4.01
N CYS A 115 6.24 8.79 5.10
CA CYS A 115 6.10 7.34 5.34
C CYS A 115 4.77 6.99 6.01
#